data_AF-A0A9X2MJ09-F1
#
_entry.id   AF-A0A9X2MJ09-F1
#
_cell.length_a   1.000
_cell.length_b   1.000
_cell.length_c   1.000
_cell.angle_alpha   90.00
_cell.angle_beta   90.00
_cell.angle_gamma   90.00
#
_symmetry.space_group_name_H-M   'P 1'
#
loop_
_entity.id
_entity.type
_entity.pdbx_description
1 polymer ?
#
loop_
_entity_poly.entity_id
_entity_poly.type
_entity_poly.pdbx_seq_one_letter_code
_entity_poly.pdbx_strand_id
1 'polypeptide(L)' 'MVKWSKTSTDDLKAIYDYIAKDLVVYDRRFVEEIINKSDYLKEYPNIGRAVLELSNPRIR' A
#
# COMPACT_ATOMS: atom_id res chain seq x y z
N MET A 1 13.31 -2.45 -3.30
CA MET A 1 11.95 -2.53 -2.74
C MET A 1 11.71 -1.26 -1.95
N VAL A 2 10.50 -0.71 -1.94
CA VAL A 2 10.21 0.48 -1.11
C VAL A 2 10.30 0.13 0.37
N LYS A 3 10.57 1.12 1.23
CA LYS A 3 10.61 0.93 2.68
C LYS A 3 9.21 1.16 3.25
N TRP A 4 8.67 0.15 3.90
CA TRP A 4 7.39 0.21 4.58
C TRP A 4 7.59 0.57 6.06
N SER A 5 6.74 1.46 6.58
CA SER A 5 6.66 1.68 8.02
C SER A 5 6.00 0.49 8.71
N LYS A 6 6.20 0.35 10.02
CA LYS A 6 5.52 -0.68 10.81
C LYS A 6 4.00 -0.51 10.77
N THR A 7 3.50 0.72 10.86
CA THR A 7 2.08 1.02 10.73
C THR A 7 1.53 0.52 9.40
N SER A 8 2.23 0.80 8.30
CA SER A 8 1.77 0.39 6.96
C SER A 8 1.75 -1.13 6.77
N THR A 9 2.68 -1.87 7.38
CA THR A 9 2.64 -3.35 7.30
C THR A 9 1.53 -3.93 8.18
N ASP A 10 1.22 -3.30 9.32
CA ASP A 10 0.09 -3.67 10.15
C ASP A 10 -1.25 -3.36 9.45
N ASP A 11 -1.34 -2.28 8.69
CA ASP A 11 -2.52 -1.95 7.87
C ASP A 11 -2.77 -3.01 6.78
N LEU A 12 -1.72 -3.46 6.08
CA LEU A 12 -1.83 -4.54 5.09
C LEU A 12 -2.35 -5.84 5.72
N LYS A 13 -1.90 -6.15 6.95
CA LYS A 13 -2.40 -7.30 7.70
C LYS A 13 -3.88 -7.11 8.09
N ALA A 14 -4.27 -5.93 8.55
CA ALA A 14 -5.66 -5.65 8.90
C ALA A 14 -6.61 -5.78 7.68
N ILE A 15 -6.16 -5.33 6.51
CA ILE A 15 -6.88 -5.49 5.23
C ILE A 15 -7.04 -6.98 4.90
N TYR A 16 -5.96 -7.76 5.00
CA TYR A 16 -5.99 -9.21 4.81
C TYR A 16 -7.00 -9.87 5.75
N ASP A 17 -6.86 -9.62 7.06
CA ASP A 17 -7.70 -10.17 8.13
C ASP A 17 -9.17 -9.73 8.04
N TYR A 18 -9.47 -8.66 7.31
CA TYR A 18 -10.84 -8.24 7.03
C TYR A 18 -11.45 -9.04 5.87
N ILE A 19 -10.78 -9.07 4.71
CA ILE A 19 -11.26 -9.77 3.49
C ILE A 19 -11.45 -11.26 3.74
N ALA A 20 -10.52 -11.83 4.51
CA ALA A 20 -10.59 -13.10 5.21
C ALA A 20 -11.96 -13.65 5.59
N LYS A 21 -12.78 -12.77 6.16
CA LYS A 21 -13.97 -13.15 6.94
C LYS A 21 -15.07 -13.64 6.01
N ASP A 22 -15.06 -13.12 4.78
CA ASP A 22 -16.11 -13.36 3.79
C ASP A 22 -15.70 -14.42 2.75
N LEU A 23 -14.40 -14.67 2.58
CA LEU A 23 -13.86 -15.58 1.57
C LEU A 23 -12.96 -16.64 2.21
N VAL A 24 -13.52 -17.83 2.45
CA VAL A 24 -12.82 -18.99 3.06
C VAL A 24 -11.56 -19.38 2.27
N VAL A 25 -11.51 -19.07 0.97
CA VAL A 25 -10.32 -19.21 0.13
C VAL A 25 -9.67 -17.84 0.01
N TYR A 26 -8.81 -17.52 0.98
CA TYR A 26 -8.05 -16.28 1.00
C TYR A 26 -7.21 -16.12 -0.26
N ASP A 27 -7.60 -15.17 -1.09
CA ASP A 27 -6.80 -14.77 -2.22
C ASP A 27 -5.84 -13.66 -1.77
N ARG A 28 -4.61 -14.05 -1.42
CA ARG A 28 -3.49 -13.13 -1.10
C ARG A 28 -3.26 -12.07 -2.19
N ARG A 29 -3.82 -12.30 -3.39
CA ARG A 29 -3.77 -11.39 -4.54
C ARG A 29 -4.05 -9.94 -4.21
N PHE A 30 -5.01 -9.61 -3.34
CA PHE A 30 -5.30 -8.20 -3.06
C PHE A 30 -4.12 -7.49 -2.36
N VAL A 31 -3.55 -8.11 -1.33
CA VAL A 31 -2.38 -7.55 -0.63
C VAL A 31 -1.14 -7.58 -1.53
N GLU A 32 -0.97 -8.65 -2.31
CA GLU A 32 0.10 -8.76 -3.30
C GLU A 32 -0.01 -7.67 -4.38
N GLU A 33 -1.21 -7.32 -4.84
CA GLU A 33 -1.43 -6.25 -5.80
C GLU A 33 -1.03 -4.89 -5.23
N ILE A 34 -1.33 -4.61 -3.95
CA ILE A 34 -0.87 -3.38 -3.28
C ILE A 34 0.66 -3.33 -3.22
N ILE A 35 1.30 -4.43 -2.82
CA ILE A 35 2.76 -4.54 -2.75
C ILE A 35 3.37 -4.33 -4.14
N ASN A 36 2.85 -5.00 -5.17
CA ASN A 36 3.31 -4.89 -6.55
C ASN A 36 3.12 -3.47 -7.11
N LYS A 37 2.01 -2.81 -6.80
CA LYS A 37 1.80 -1.40 -7.17
C LYS A 37 2.81 -0.47 -6.51
N SER A 38 3.22 -0.74 -5.27
CA SER A 38 4.23 0.07 -4.58
C SER A 38 5.61 0.01 -5.26
N ASP A 39 5.90 -1.07 -5.99
CA ASP A 39 7.19 -1.25 -6.65
C ASP A 39 7.39 -0.30 -7.83
N TYR A 40 6.31 0.20 -8.46
CA TYR A 40 6.39 1.26 -9.48
C TYR A 40 6.98 2.56 -8.95
N LEU A 41 6.94 2.81 -7.62
CA LEU A 41 7.56 3.99 -7.02
C LEU A 41 9.09 4.01 -7.18
N LYS A 42 9.73 2.88 -7.51
CA LYS A 42 11.16 2.84 -7.85
C LYS A 42 11.44 3.59 -9.16
N GLU A 43 10.56 3.44 -10.14
CA GLU A 43 10.71 4.03 -11.47
C GLU A 43 10.02 5.39 -11.55
N TYR A 44 8.86 5.52 -10.90
CA TYR A 44 8.00 6.70 -10.92
C TYR A 44 7.74 7.21 -9.49
N PRO A 45 8.74 7.78 -8.81
CA PRO A 45 8.63 8.20 -7.40
C PRO A 45 7.57 9.30 -7.16
N ASN A 46 7.15 10.00 -8.21
CA ASN A 46 6.15 11.08 -8.16
C ASN A 46 4.83 10.71 -8.85
N ILE A 47 4.55 9.41 -9.07
CA ILE A 47 3.30 8.96 -9.70
C ILE A 47 2.05 9.31 -8.86
N GLY A 48 2.23 9.48 -7.54
CA GLY A 48 1.19 9.95 -6.62
C GLY A 48 0.91 11.45 -6.74
N ARG A 49 -0.33 11.83 -6.42
CA ARG A 49 -0.76 13.23 -6.38
C ARG A 49 -0.19 13.92 -5.15
N ALA A 50 0.39 15.11 -5.31
CA ALA A 50 0.84 15.90 -4.16
C ALA A 50 -0.32 16.25 -3.22
N VAL A 51 -0.09 16.06 -1.91
CA VAL A 51 -1.03 16.45 -0.85
C VAL A 51 -0.79 17.92 -0.51
N LEU A 52 -1.59 18.81 -1.11
CA LEU A 52 -1.41 20.27 -1.03
C LEU A 52 -1.57 20.78 0.41
N GLU A 53 -2.45 20.14 1.17
CA GLU A 53 -2.78 20.46 2.55
C GLU A 53 -1.56 20.35 3.49
N LEU A 54 -0.58 19.51 3.13
CA LEU A 54 0.62 19.30 3.92
C LEU A 54 1.79 20.19 3.51
N SER A 55 1.63 21.01 2.45
CA SER A 55 2.66 21.95 1.94
C SER A 55 4.06 21.33 1.78
N ASN A 56 4.11 20.02 1.51
CA ASN A 56 5.35 19.26 1.42
C ASN A 56 5.34 18.43 0.13
N PRO A 57 6.13 18.78 -0.89
CA PRO A 57 6.11 18.10 -2.18
C PRO A 57 6.65 16.67 -2.14
N ARG A 58 7.25 16.26 -1.01
CA ARG A 58 7.67 14.88 -0.75
C ARG A 58 6.54 14.01 -0.20
N ILE A 59 5.38 14.58 0.13
CA ILE A 59 4.20 13.84 0.57
C ILE A 59 3.18 13.82 -0.56
N ARG A 60 2.82 12.61 -0.97
CA ARG A 60 1.98 12.29 -2.13
C ARG A 60 1.14 11.05 -1.85
#